data_AF-A0A6N9RDN5-F1
#
_entry.id   AF-A0A6N9RDN5-F1
#
_cell.length_a   1.000
_cell.length_b   1.000
_cell.length_c   1.000
_cell.angle_alpha   90.00
_cell.angle_beta   90.00
_cell.angle_gamma   90.00
#
_symmetry.space_group_name_H-M   'P 1'
#
loop_
_entity.id
_entity.type
_entity.pdbx_description
1 polymer ?
#
loop_
_entity_poly.entity_id
_entity_poly.type
_entity_poly.pdbx_seq_one_letter_code
_entity_poly.pdbx_strand_id
1 'polypeptide(L)'
;MRALRQHLDYIFFKMQALALLVLGKDAKALCRFDRMLKLLPADRYALASRAHVLVQLNRVDESVVNLQKLTSIPGSKLQLGTAWFNLAYVLQQIGCHNEASPAFENAVEHCPGMDQAWYGLGMALIRQGRLHEARNALKQATILQPMAPHGWYRLAHVELALGAPEEALRVLDHLRRFEPKVGAQLERYIEQYVPESNSQKIGLMHVNAR
;
A
#
# COMPACT_ATOMS: atom_id res chain seq x y z
N MET A 1 -31.09 30.95 3.54
CA MET A 1 -30.28 31.20 4.76
C MET A 1 -29.70 29.93 5.42
N ARG A 2 -30.46 28.82 5.57
CA ARG A 2 -29.97 27.59 6.22
C ARG A 2 -28.76 26.92 5.53
N ALA A 3 -28.77 26.82 4.19
CA ALA A 3 -27.66 26.23 3.43
C ALA A 3 -26.36 27.06 3.51
N LEU A 4 -26.47 28.39 3.44
CA LEU A 4 -25.33 29.29 3.60
C LEU A 4 -24.71 29.15 5.00
N ARG A 5 -25.55 29.08 6.04
CA ARG A 5 -25.08 28.86 7.41
C ARG A 5 -24.36 27.51 7.56
N GLN A 6 -24.95 26.43 7.03
CA GLN A 6 -24.31 25.10 7.04
C GLN A 6 -22.96 25.10 6.33
N HIS A 7 -22.85 25.79 5.19
CA HIS A 7 -21.59 25.92 4.45
C HIS A 7 -20.53 26.71 5.23
N LEU A 8 -20.91 27.81 5.89
CA LEU A 8 -19.99 28.57 6.74
C LEU A 8 -19.55 27.78 7.98
N ASP A 9 -20.48 27.08 8.63
CA ASP A 9 -20.19 26.18 9.76
C ASP A 9 -19.22 25.07 9.33
N TYR A 10 -19.43 24.51 8.13
CA TYR A 10 -18.52 23.51 7.56
C TYR A 10 -17.10 24.05 7.39
N ILE A 11 -16.94 25.20 6.72
CA ILE A 11 -15.62 25.83 6.52
C ILE A 11 -14.98 26.13 7.87
N PHE A 12 -15.74 26.67 8.80
CA PHE A 12 -15.26 26.98 10.14
C PHE A 12 -14.72 25.73 10.86
N PHE A 13 -15.47 24.63 10.88
CA PHE A 13 -15.02 23.39 11.50
C PHE A 13 -13.82 22.79 10.78
N LYS A 14 -13.76 22.87 9.44
CA LYS A 14 -12.61 22.40 8.65
C LYS A 14 -11.34 23.17 9.00
N MET A 15 -11.40 24.51 9.05
CA MET A 15 -10.24 25.34 9.40
C MET A 15 -9.77 25.08 10.83
N GLN A 16 -10.71 24.89 11.78
CA GLN A 16 -10.37 24.51 13.14
C GLN A 16 -9.72 23.13 13.23
N ALA A 17 -10.25 22.14 12.51
CA ALA A 17 -9.67 20.79 12.48
C ALA A 17 -8.23 20.83 12.00
N LEU A 18 -7.97 21.52 10.89
CA LEU A 18 -6.63 21.70 10.33
C LEU A 18 -5.68 22.39 11.30
N ALA A 19 -6.10 23.50 11.92
CA ALA A 19 -5.27 24.19 12.91
C ALA A 19 -4.96 23.31 14.13
N LEU A 20 -5.92 22.49 14.57
CA LEU A 20 -5.72 21.57 15.69
C LEU A 20 -4.75 20.44 15.35
N LEU A 21 -4.76 19.92 14.11
CA LEU A 21 -3.78 18.93 13.65
C LEU A 21 -2.37 19.49 13.62
N VAL A 22 -2.19 20.72 13.12
CA VAL A 22 -0.88 21.40 13.12
C VAL A 22 -0.36 21.58 14.55
N LEU A 23 -1.24 21.78 15.53
CA LEU A 23 -0.89 21.91 16.94
C LEU A 23 -0.78 20.57 17.69
N GLY A 24 -0.90 19.41 17.01
CA GLY A 24 -0.87 18.08 17.62
C GLY A 24 -2.02 17.78 18.58
N LYS A 25 -3.15 18.50 18.45
CA LYS A 25 -4.34 18.35 19.31
C LYS A 25 -5.35 17.40 18.68
N ASP A 26 -4.92 16.18 18.42
CA ASP A 26 -5.63 15.15 17.63
C ASP A 26 -7.04 14.85 18.14
N ALA A 27 -7.20 14.66 19.46
CA ALA A 27 -8.52 14.42 20.07
C ALA A 27 -9.50 15.58 19.83
N LYS A 28 -9.02 16.83 19.85
CA LYS A 28 -9.85 18.00 19.56
C LYS A 28 -10.16 18.12 18.06
N ALA A 29 -9.21 17.73 17.20
CA ALA A 29 -9.45 17.67 15.76
C ALA A 29 -10.54 16.64 15.41
N LEU A 30 -10.53 15.46 16.05
CA LEU A 30 -11.62 14.48 15.91
C LEU A 30 -12.99 15.08 16.22
N CYS A 31 -13.12 15.83 17.32
CA CYS A 31 -14.37 16.51 17.66
C CYS A 31 -14.83 17.47 16.55
N ARG A 32 -13.92 18.09 15.79
CA ARG A 32 -14.29 18.96 14.65
C ARG A 32 -14.73 18.14 13.44
N PHE A 33 -14.06 17.03 13.14
CA PHE A 33 -14.50 16.12 12.09
C PHE A 33 -15.87 15.50 12.41
N ASP A 34 -16.17 15.19 13.67
CA ASP A 34 -17.51 14.73 14.08
C ASP A 34 -18.58 15.79 13.79
N ARG A 35 -18.27 17.07 14.00
CA ARG A 35 -19.17 18.17 13.64
C ARG A 35 -19.35 18.30 12.13
N MET A 36 -18.28 18.16 11.35
CA MET A 36 -18.36 18.14 9.88
C MET A 36 -19.24 16.99 9.39
N LEU A 37 -19.08 15.79 9.94
CA LEU A 37 -19.86 14.60 9.56
C LEU A 37 -21.32 14.68 10.02
N LYS A 38 -21.63 15.41 11.09
CA LYS A 38 -23.03 15.74 11.45
C LYS A 38 -23.68 16.66 10.42
N LEU A 39 -22.93 17.58 9.82
CA LEU A 39 -23.43 18.46 8.75
C LEU A 39 -23.54 17.73 7.42
N LEU A 40 -22.54 16.91 7.09
CA LEU A 40 -22.40 16.19 5.82
C LEU A 40 -21.94 14.74 6.10
N PRO A 41 -22.87 13.79 6.32
CA PRO A 41 -22.53 12.42 6.70
C PRO A 41 -21.72 11.62 5.68
N ALA A 42 -21.74 12.04 4.40
CA ALA A 42 -21.00 11.43 3.29
C ALA A 42 -19.82 12.30 2.83
N ASP A 43 -19.31 13.19 3.68
CA ASP A 43 -18.14 13.99 3.35
C ASP A 43 -16.88 13.11 3.28
N ARG A 44 -16.36 12.93 2.07
CA ARG A 44 -15.16 12.12 1.81
C ARG A 44 -13.92 12.64 2.55
N TYR A 45 -13.75 13.95 2.58
CA TYR A 45 -12.61 14.60 3.22
C TYR A 45 -12.64 14.38 4.73
N ALA A 46 -13.78 14.65 5.37
CA ALA A 46 -13.94 14.48 6.81
C ALA A 46 -13.80 13.01 7.23
N LEU A 47 -14.34 12.06 6.47
CA LEU A 47 -14.16 10.62 6.75
C LEU A 47 -12.69 10.20 6.63
N ALA A 48 -12.00 10.60 5.56
CA ALA A 48 -10.59 10.25 5.35
C ALA A 48 -9.68 10.87 6.42
N SER A 49 -9.87 12.16 6.73
CA SER A 49 -9.08 12.84 7.77
C SER A 49 -9.37 12.29 9.16
N ARG A 50 -10.64 12.01 9.49
CA ARG A 50 -11.00 11.39 10.77
C ARG A 50 -10.38 9.99 10.92
N ALA A 51 -10.44 9.16 9.88
CA ALA A 51 -9.81 7.84 9.88
C ALA A 51 -8.30 7.92 10.14
N HIS A 52 -7.59 8.83 9.47
CA HIS A 52 -6.16 9.03 9.68
C HIS A 52 -5.83 9.38 11.15
N VAL A 53 -6.57 10.31 11.73
CA VAL A 53 -6.37 10.73 13.14
C VAL A 53 -6.73 9.61 14.11
N LEU A 54 -7.74 8.79 13.80
CA LEU A 54 -8.08 7.61 14.61
C LEU A 54 -6.92 6.60 14.65
N VAL A 55 -6.21 6.39 13.54
CA VAL A 55 -4.99 5.55 13.52
C VAL A 55 -3.90 6.14 14.42
N GLN A 56 -3.66 7.45 14.36
CA GLN A 56 -2.66 8.13 15.22
C GLN A 56 -2.99 8.00 16.71
N LEU A 57 -4.27 7.92 17.06
CA LEU A 57 -4.74 7.69 18.42
C LEU A 57 -4.90 6.21 18.79
N ASN A 58 -4.40 5.29 17.96
CA ASN A 58 -4.52 3.84 18.15
C ASN A 58 -5.98 3.33 18.25
N ARG A 59 -6.94 4.07 17.69
CA ARG A 59 -8.37 3.70 17.61
C ARG A 59 -8.67 3.08 16.25
N VAL A 60 -7.98 1.97 15.96
CA VAL A 60 -7.92 1.44 14.59
C VAL A 60 -9.25 0.88 14.11
N ASP A 61 -10.03 0.22 14.97
CA ASP A 61 -11.34 -0.33 14.60
C ASP A 61 -12.30 0.77 14.09
N GLU A 62 -12.33 1.91 14.77
CA GLU A 62 -13.12 3.05 14.33
C GLU A 62 -12.61 3.60 13.00
N SER A 63 -11.29 3.63 12.77
CA SER A 63 -10.71 4.04 11.49
C SER A 63 -11.21 3.16 10.34
N VAL A 64 -11.18 1.83 10.52
CA VAL A 64 -11.67 0.85 9.54
C VAL A 64 -13.14 1.12 9.19
N VAL A 65 -14.01 1.37 10.18
CA VAL A 65 -15.42 1.72 9.93
C VAL A 65 -15.57 3.00 9.10
N ASN A 66 -14.75 4.02 9.33
CA ASN A 66 -14.80 5.27 8.54
C ASN A 66 -14.33 5.04 7.11
N LEU A 67 -13.30 4.21 6.92
CA LEU A 67 -12.73 3.88 5.62
C LEU A 67 -13.68 2.98 4.81
N GLN A 68 -14.33 1.99 5.41
CA GLN A 68 -15.38 1.18 4.78
C GLN A 68 -16.58 2.04 4.35
N LYS A 69 -16.96 3.03 5.17
CA LYS A 69 -17.98 4.00 4.77
C LYS A 69 -17.49 4.86 3.61
N LEU A 70 -16.23 5.29 3.63
CA LEU A 70 -15.64 6.11 2.57
C LEU A 70 -15.58 5.40 1.21
N THR A 71 -15.26 4.10 1.20
CA THR A 71 -15.22 3.30 -0.04
C THR A 71 -16.60 3.10 -0.65
N SER A 72 -17.67 3.17 0.17
CA SER A 72 -19.07 3.05 -0.27
C SER A 72 -19.65 4.36 -0.85
N ILE A 73 -18.95 5.48 -0.70
CA ILE A 73 -19.40 6.79 -1.24
C ILE A 73 -18.96 6.89 -2.70
N PRO A 74 -19.79 7.40 -3.63
CA PRO A 74 -19.35 7.69 -5.00
C PRO A 74 -18.21 8.71 -5.04
N GLY A 75 -17.30 8.56 -5.99
CA GLY A 75 -16.16 9.46 -6.16
C GLY A 75 -15.48 9.22 -7.50
N SER A 76 -14.49 10.05 -7.83
CA SER A 76 -13.65 9.78 -8.99
C SER A 76 -12.86 8.48 -8.81
N LYS A 77 -12.38 7.88 -9.90
CA LYS A 77 -11.51 6.69 -9.86
C LYS A 77 -10.33 6.87 -8.90
N LEU A 78 -9.68 8.04 -8.93
CA LEU A 78 -8.60 8.38 -8.01
C LEU A 78 -9.08 8.38 -6.54
N GLN A 79 -10.21 9.04 -6.24
CA GLN A 79 -10.74 9.11 -4.89
C GLN A 79 -11.19 7.75 -4.34
N LEU A 80 -11.70 6.86 -5.20
CA LEU A 80 -12.06 5.49 -4.83
C LEU A 80 -10.81 4.65 -4.60
N GLY A 81 -9.84 4.70 -5.53
CA GLY A 81 -8.56 4.01 -5.39
C GLY A 81 -7.82 4.40 -4.11
N THR A 82 -7.73 5.70 -3.79
CA THR A 82 -7.12 6.17 -2.54
C THR A 82 -7.89 5.72 -1.29
N ALA A 83 -9.23 5.69 -1.33
CA ALA A 83 -10.03 5.22 -0.21
C ALA A 83 -9.79 3.73 0.08
N TRP A 84 -9.82 2.90 -0.98
CA TRP A 84 -9.55 1.47 -0.88
C TRP A 84 -8.11 1.18 -0.44
N PHE A 85 -7.13 1.93 -0.96
CA PHE A 85 -5.74 1.82 -0.53
C PHE A 85 -5.59 2.14 0.97
N ASN A 86 -6.20 3.23 1.44
CA ASN A 86 -6.13 3.59 2.86
C ASN A 86 -6.78 2.51 3.75
N LEU A 87 -7.93 1.96 3.35
CA LEU A 87 -8.56 0.85 4.05
C LEU A 87 -7.64 -0.36 4.12
N ALA A 88 -7.10 -0.77 2.97
CA ALA A 88 -6.21 -1.93 2.86
C ALA A 88 -4.93 -1.77 3.69
N TYR A 89 -4.34 -0.57 3.67
CA TYR A 89 -3.15 -0.25 4.45
C TYR A 89 -3.41 -0.38 5.96
N VAL A 90 -4.53 0.15 6.45
CA VAL A 90 -4.90 0.05 7.87
C VAL A 90 -5.18 -1.41 8.26
N LEU A 91 -5.91 -2.16 7.43
CA LEU A 91 -6.17 -3.59 7.65
C LEU A 91 -4.86 -4.40 7.68
N GLN A 92 -3.90 -4.06 6.82
CA GLN A 92 -2.58 -4.69 6.80
C GLN A 92 -1.79 -4.40 8.08
N GLN A 93 -1.85 -3.17 8.60
CA GLN A 93 -1.15 -2.78 9.84
C GLN A 93 -1.65 -3.57 11.07
N ILE A 94 -2.93 -3.92 11.12
CA ILE A 94 -3.51 -4.73 12.20
C ILE A 94 -3.44 -6.24 11.94
N GLY A 95 -2.79 -6.67 10.86
CA GLY A 95 -2.62 -8.10 10.54
C GLY A 95 -3.83 -8.77 9.92
N CYS A 96 -4.91 -8.04 9.59
CA CYS A 96 -6.10 -8.55 8.91
C CYS A 96 -5.83 -8.75 7.41
N HIS A 97 -4.86 -9.59 7.07
CA HIS A 97 -4.39 -9.77 5.69
C HIS A 97 -5.48 -10.28 4.75
N ASN A 98 -6.41 -11.11 5.22
CA ASN A 98 -7.53 -11.64 4.43
C ASN A 98 -8.50 -10.56 3.95
N GLU A 99 -8.65 -9.47 4.71
CA GLU A 99 -9.46 -8.31 4.32
C GLU A 99 -8.61 -7.26 3.58
N ALA A 100 -7.31 -7.18 3.87
CA ALA A 100 -6.42 -6.24 3.22
C ALA A 100 -6.22 -6.54 1.72
N SER A 101 -6.07 -7.82 1.31
CA SER A 101 -5.87 -8.14 -0.10
C SER A 101 -7.05 -7.73 -1.00
N PRO A 102 -8.33 -8.05 -0.71
CA PRO A 102 -9.43 -7.58 -1.56
C PRO A 102 -9.55 -6.05 -1.55
N ALA A 103 -9.22 -5.37 -0.45
CA ALA A 103 -9.19 -3.92 -0.42
C ALA A 103 -8.06 -3.35 -1.32
N PHE A 104 -6.88 -3.96 -1.36
CA PHE A 104 -5.83 -3.59 -2.31
C PHE A 104 -6.20 -3.92 -3.76
N GLU A 105 -6.87 -5.05 -4.02
CA GLU A 105 -7.40 -5.41 -5.35
C GLU A 105 -8.36 -4.33 -5.87
N ASN A 106 -9.30 -3.87 -5.03
CA ASN A 106 -10.19 -2.75 -5.37
C ASN A 106 -9.40 -1.45 -5.61
N ALA A 107 -8.34 -1.20 -4.83
CA ALA A 107 -7.52 -0.01 -5.02
C ALA A 107 -6.83 0.01 -6.38
N VAL A 108 -6.24 -1.11 -6.81
CA VAL A 108 -5.57 -1.23 -8.12
C VAL A 108 -6.56 -1.31 -9.28
N GLU A 109 -7.78 -1.81 -9.08
CA GLU A 109 -8.83 -1.79 -10.09
C GLU A 109 -9.28 -0.35 -10.41
N HIS A 110 -9.48 0.47 -9.37
CA HIS A 110 -9.85 1.87 -9.55
C HIS A 110 -8.66 2.75 -9.97
N CYS A 111 -7.46 2.46 -9.48
CA CYS A 111 -6.24 3.21 -9.80
C CYS A 111 -5.08 2.26 -10.17
N PRO A 112 -5.04 1.75 -11.42
CA PRO A 112 -4.00 0.80 -11.84
C PRO A 112 -2.58 1.34 -11.79
N GLY A 113 -2.41 2.67 -11.80
CA GLY A 113 -1.11 3.33 -11.70
C GLY A 113 -0.60 3.56 -10.28
N MET A 114 -1.31 3.07 -9.24
CA MET A 114 -0.91 3.23 -7.85
C MET A 114 0.07 2.11 -7.44
N ASP A 115 1.36 2.35 -7.60
CA ASP A 115 2.44 1.39 -7.30
C ASP A 115 2.38 0.88 -5.85
N GLN A 116 2.08 1.75 -4.89
CA GLN A 116 1.96 1.41 -3.48
C GLN A 116 0.85 0.39 -3.21
N ALA A 117 -0.25 0.45 -3.98
CA ALA A 117 -1.35 -0.52 -3.85
C ALA A 117 -0.95 -1.88 -4.43
N TRP A 118 -0.23 -1.92 -5.54
CA TRP A 118 0.32 -3.16 -6.10
C TRP A 118 1.34 -3.82 -5.16
N TYR A 119 2.24 -3.02 -4.58
CA TYR A 119 3.19 -3.52 -3.58
C TYR A 119 2.47 -4.04 -2.33
N GLY A 120 1.49 -3.28 -1.81
CA GLY A 120 0.65 -3.66 -0.68
C GLY A 120 -0.11 -4.96 -0.93
N LEU A 121 -0.69 -5.13 -2.12
CA LEU A 121 -1.35 -6.35 -2.58
C LEU A 121 -0.38 -7.54 -2.57
N GLY A 122 0.80 -7.38 -3.18
CA GLY A 122 1.83 -8.41 -3.19
C GLY A 122 2.23 -8.86 -1.79
N MET A 123 2.43 -7.90 -0.88
CA MET A 123 2.76 -8.18 0.53
C MET A 123 1.63 -8.90 1.27
N ALA A 124 0.36 -8.51 1.06
CA ALA A 124 -0.79 -9.18 1.66
C ALA A 124 -0.92 -10.62 1.14
N LEU A 125 -0.73 -10.85 -0.16
CA LEU A 125 -0.80 -12.17 -0.79
C LEU A 125 0.34 -13.09 -0.32
N ILE A 126 1.55 -12.57 -0.11
CA ILE A 126 2.65 -13.33 0.52
C ILE A 126 2.23 -13.84 1.90
N ARG A 127 1.61 -12.98 2.72
CA ARG A 127 1.16 -13.36 4.07
C ARG A 127 0.06 -14.42 4.05
N GLN A 128 -0.73 -14.48 2.98
CA GLN A 128 -1.74 -15.51 2.74
C GLN A 128 -1.17 -16.78 2.07
N GLY A 129 0.11 -16.81 1.70
CA GLY A 129 0.72 -17.93 0.97
C GLY A 129 0.34 -18.00 -0.52
N ARG A 130 -0.34 -16.98 -1.06
CA ARG A 130 -0.76 -16.90 -2.47
C ARG A 130 0.36 -16.36 -3.36
N LEU A 131 1.46 -17.12 -3.43
CA LEU A 131 2.74 -16.66 -4.01
C LEU A 131 2.66 -16.34 -5.51
N HIS A 132 1.91 -17.10 -6.30
CA HIS A 132 1.77 -16.82 -7.74
C HIS A 132 1.08 -15.49 -8.03
N GLU A 133 0.07 -15.14 -7.23
CA GLU A 133 -0.64 -13.87 -7.36
C GLU A 133 0.21 -12.72 -6.82
N ALA A 134 0.93 -12.95 -5.72
CA ALA A 134 1.90 -12.00 -5.19
C ALA A 134 2.96 -11.63 -6.22
N ARG A 135 3.48 -12.61 -6.97
CA ARG A 135 4.42 -12.39 -8.08
C ARG A 135 3.85 -11.42 -9.11
N ASN A 136 2.60 -11.62 -9.53
CA ASN A 136 1.96 -10.76 -10.52
C ASN A 136 1.81 -9.32 -9.99
N ALA A 137 1.35 -9.16 -8.75
CA ALA A 137 1.21 -7.85 -8.13
C ALA A 137 2.56 -7.13 -7.97
N LEU A 138 3.60 -7.83 -7.52
CA LEU A 138 4.94 -7.27 -7.38
C LEU A 138 5.55 -6.91 -8.73
N LYS A 139 5.33 -7.70 -9.79
CA LYS A 139 5.74 -7.34 -11.16
C LYS A 139 5.07 -6.04 -11.63
N GLN A 140 3.79 -5.83 -11.34
CA GLN A 140 3.14 -4.55 -11.64
C GLN A 140 3.74 -3.39 -10.84
N ALA A 141 4.03 -3.60 -9.55
CA ALA A 141 4.71 -2.59 -8.73
C ALA A 141 6.09 -2.21 -9.29
N THR A 142 6.88 -3.19 -9.76
CA THR A 142 8.20 -2.92 -10.36
C THR A 142 8.12 -2.29 -11.74
N ILE A 143 7.06 -2.53 -12.52
CA ILE A 143 6.81 -1.81 -13.78
C ILE A 143 6.50 -0.34 -13.52
N LEU A 144 5.68 -0.05 -12.51
CA LEU A 144 5.29 1.32 -12.16
C LEU A 144 6.42 2.11 -11.48
N GLN A 145 7.25 1.43 -10.69
CA GLN A 145 8.41 2.02 -10.01
C GLN A 145 9.68 1.19 -10.29
N PRO A 146 10.26 1.29 -11.49
CA PRO A 146 11.41 0.46 -11.89
C PRO A 146 12.68 0.75 -11.09
N MET A 147 12.76 1.94 -10.48
CA MET A 147 13.87 2.42 -9.65
C MET A 147 13.60 2.25 -8.15
N ALA A 148 12.53 1.55 -7.76
CA ALA A 148 12.24 1.27 -6.36
C ALA A 148 12.74 -0.13 -5.97
N PRO A 149 13.82 -0.25 -5.15
CA PRO A 149 14.44 -1.55 -4.90
C PRO A 149 13.57 -2.50 -4.06
N HIS A 150 12.63 -2.00 -3.27
CA HIS A 150 11.81 -2.81 -2.38
C HIS A 150 10.87 -3.79 -3.12
N GLY A 151 10.26 -3.35 -4.24
CA GLY A 151 9.39 -4.20 -5.06
C GLY A 151 10.19 -5.33 -5.71
N TRP A 152 11.35 -5.00 -6.27
CA TRP A 152 12.29 -5.97 -6.85
C TRP A 152 12.77 -6.97 -5.81
N TYR A 153 13.23 -6.50 -4.65
CA TYR A 153 13.70 -7.37 -3.58
C TYR A 153 12.62 -8.38 -3.17
N ARG A 154 11.38 -7.92 -2.91
CA ARG A 154 10.27 -8.82 -2.58
C ARG A 154 9.95 -9.79 -3.72
N LEU A 155 10.00 -9.35 -4.97
CA LEU A 155 9.78 -10.21 -6.13
C LEU A 155 10.80 -11.35 -6.18
N ALA A 156 12.09 -11.08 -5.98
CA ALA A 156 13.12 -12.12 -5.95
C ALA A 156 12.88 -13.17 -4.86
N HIS A 157 12.49 -12.75 -3.65
CA HIS A 157 12.10 -13.68 -2.59
C HIS A 157 10.92 -14.56 -2.97
N VAL A 158 9.90 -14.00 -3.65
CA VAL A 158 8.75 -14.75 -4.13
C VAL A 158 9.16 -15.74 -5.23
N GLU A 159 10.01 -15.34 -6.18
CA GLU A 159 10.48 -16.25 -7.23
C GLU A 159 11.29 -17.42 -6.65
N LEU A 160 12.14 -17.19 -5.64
CA LEU A 160 12.83 -18.27 -4.93
C LEU A 160 11.85 -19.21 -4.23
N ALA A 161 10.85 -18.67 -3.52
CA ALA A 161 9.83 -19.47 -2.84
C ALA A 161 8.96 -20.29 -3.81
N LEU A 162 8.82 -19.83 -5.06
CA LEU A 162 8.16 -20.54 -6.16
C LEU A 162 9.09 -21.54 -6.89
N GLY A 163 10.35 -21.68 -6.47
CA GLY A 163 11.31 -22.57 -7.11
C GLY A 163 11.83 -22.06 -8.46
N ALA A 164 11.79 -20.74 -8.69
CA ALA A 164 12.26 -20.08 -9.91
C ALA A 164 13.54 -19.24 -9.64
N PRO A 165 14.68 -19.86 -9.30
CA PRO A 165 15.91 -19.13 -8.94
C PRO A 165 16.50 -18.31 -10.10
N GLU A 166 16.25 -18.73 -11.35
CA GLU A 166 16.69 -17.99 -12.54
C GLU A 166 16.07 -16.58 -12.59
N GLU A 167 14.79 -16.44 -12.24
CA GLU A 167 14.13 -15.14 -12.21
C GLU A 167 14.65 -14.27 -11.06
N ALA A 168 14.92 -14.87 -9.91
CA ALA A 168 15.54 -14.16 -8.79
C ALA A 168 16.94 -13.63 -9.14
N LEU A 169 17.73 -14.38 -9.92
CA LEU A 169 19.03 -13.93 -10.43
C LEU A 169 18.91 -12.78 -11.44
N ARG A 170 17.89 -12.78 -12.31
CA ARG A 170 17.63 -11.63 -13.20
C ARG A 170 17.29 -10.37 -12.42
N VAL A 171 16.51 -10.51 -11.34
CA VAL A 171 16.22 -9.39 -10.43
C VAL A 171 17.49 -8.92 -9.72
N LEU A 172 18.35 -9.84 -9.29
CA LEU A 172 19.65 -9.51 -8.71
C LEU A 172 20.52 -8.72 -9.69
N ASP A 173 20.62 -9.14 -10.96
CA ASP A 173 21.38 -8.43 -11.99
C ASP A 173 20.88 -7.00 -12.20
N HIS A 174 19.56 -6.81 -12.20
CA HIS A 174 18.95 -5.48 -12.26
C HIS A 174 19.33 -4.63 -11.03
N LEU A 175 19.18 -5.19 -9.83
CA LEU A 175 19.50 -4.50 -8.57
C LEU A 175 20.99 -4.19 -8.44
N ARG A 176 21.91 -5.05 -8.88
CA ARG A 176 23.36 -4.78 -8.83
C ARG A 176 23.76 -3.55 -9.62
N ARG A 177 23.09 -3.29 -10.75
CA ARG A 177 23.38 -2.14 -11.62
C ARG A 177 22.87 -0.83 -11.03
N PHE A 178 21.71 -0.86 -10.37
CA PHE A 178 21.02 0.35 -9.91
C PHE A 178 21.22 0.62 -8.41
N GLU A 179 21.13 -0.40 -7.56
CA GLU A 179 21.24 -0.32 -6.10
C GLU A 179 22.18 -1.42 -5.56
N PRO A 180 23.51 -1.25 -5.72
CA PRO A 180 24.50 -2.30 -5.44
C PRO A 180 24.44 -2.87 -4.01
N LYS A 181 24.08 -2.03 -3.03
CA LYS A 181 23.93 -2.45 -1.63
C LYS A 181 22.77 -3.43 -1.44
N VAL A 182 21.63 -3.15 -2.07
CA VAL A 182 20.46 -4.05 -2.03
C VAL A 182 20.74 -5.31 -2.84
N GLY A 183 21.42 -5.18 -3.98
CA GLY A 183 21.90 -6.32 -4.78
C GLY A 183 22.77 -7.27 -3.94
N ALA A 184 23.78 -6.75 -3.25
CA ALA A 184 24.66 -7.56 -2.39
C ALA A 184 23.90 -8.25 -1.23
N GLN A 185 22.86 -7.60 -0.68
CA GLN A 185 22.00 -8.23 0.33
C GLN A 185 21.18 -9.39 -0.26
N LEU A 186 20.64 -9.21 -1.46
CA LEU A 186 19.88 -10.26 -2.15
C LEU A 186 20.77 -11.42 -2.60
N GLU A 187 22.00 -11.14 -3.05
CA GLU A 187 22.99 -12.16 -3.44
C GLU A 187 23.27 -13.14 -2.30
N ARG A 188 23.58 -12.61 -1.10
CA ARG A 188 23.76 -13.44 0.11
C ARG A 188 22.54 -14.27 0.47
N TYR A 189 21.34 -13.76 0.21
CA TYR A 189 20.11 -14.50 0.45
C TYR A 189 19.94 -15.63 -0.57
N ILE A 190 20.20 -15.38 -1.86
CA ILE A 190 20.13 -16.40 -2.91
C ILE A 190 21.13 -17.53 -2.66
N GLU A 191 22.37 -17.21 -2.26
CA GLU A 191 23.42 -18.21 -1.96
C GLU A 191 23.01 -19.20 -0.87
N GLN A 192 22.22 -18.77 0.12
CA GLN A 192 21.68 -19.65 1.17
C GLN A 192 20.63 -20.63 0.65
N TYR A 193 19.89 -20.26 -0.41
CA TYR A 193 18.83 -21.06 -1.00
C TYR A 193 19.30 -21.89 -2.21
N VAL A 194 20.36 -21.45 -2.90
CA VAL A 194 20.91 -22.08 -4.10
C VAL A 194 22.43 -22.20 -3.91
N PRO A 195 22.93 -23.37 -3.47
CA PRO A 195 24.37 -23.58 -3.28
C PRO A 195 25.17 -23.36 -4.57
N GLU A 196 26.44 -22.94 -4.43
CA GLU A 196 27.33 -22.49 -5.51
C GLU A 196 27.45 -23.44 -6.71
N SER A 197 27.27 -24.74 -6.52
CA SER A 197 27.27 -25.75 -7.58
C SER A 197 26.16 -25.54 -8.62
N ASN A 198 25.05 -24.91 -8.24
CA ASN A 198 23.94 -24.58 -9.12
C ASN A 198 24.02 -23.15 -9.67
N SER A 199 24.55 -22.19 -8.92
CA SER A 199 24.62 -20.78 -9.36
C SER A 199 25.66 -20.56 -10.48
N GLN A 200 26.81 -21.26 -10.47
CA GLN A 200 27.74 -21.24 -11.61
C GLN A 200 27.10 -21.83 -12.88
N LYS A 201 26.30 -22.89 -12.74
CA LYS A 201 25.61 -23.54 -13.86
C LYS A 201 24.53 -22.66 -14.48
N ILE A 202 23.78 -21.94 -13.64
CA ILE A 202 22.72 -20.99 -14.07
C ILE A 202 23.32 -19.70 -14.64
N GLY A 203 24.41 -19.18 -14.04
CA GLY A 203 25.15 -18.04 -14.56
C GLY A 203 25.76 -18.29 -15.94
N LEU A 204 26.31 -19.49 -16.18
CA LEU A 204 26.84 -19.90 -17.48
C LEU A 204 25.76 -20.05 -18.58
N MET A 205 24.54 -20.46 -18.22
CA MET A 205 23.43 -20.55 -19.17
C MET A 205 22.96 -19.17 -19.65
N HIS A 206 22.97 -18.15 -18.79
CA HIS A 206 22.54 -16.80 -19.15
C HIS A 206 23.61 -16.00 -19.92
N VAL A 207 24.90 -16.28 -19.73
CA VAL A 207 25.99 -15.67 -20.53
C VAL A 207 26.00 -16.22 -21.96
N ASN A 208 25.59 -17.48 -22.17
CA ASN A 208 25.59 -18.13 -23.48
C ASN A 208 24.28 -17.97 -24.29
N ALA A 209 23.26 -17.29 -23.75
CA ALA A 209 21.96 -17.09 -24.39
C ALA A 209 21.77 -15.68 -25.02
N ARG A 210 22.86 -14.96 -25.29
CA ARG A 210 22.85 -13.65 -25.96
C ARG A 210 23.48 -13.71 -27.34
#